data_AF-A0A0K2JBE5-F1
#
_entry.id   AF-A0A0K2JBE5-F1
#
_cell.length_a   1.000
_cell.length_b   1.000
_cell.length_c   1.000
_cell.angle_alpha   90.00
_cell.angle_beta   90.00
_cell.angle_gamma   90.00
#
_symmetry.space_group_name_H-M   'P 1'
#
loop_
_entity.id
_entity.type
_entity.pdbx_description
1 polymer ?
#
loop_
_entity_poly.entity_id
_entity_poly.type
_entity_poly.pdbx_seq_one_letter_code
_entity_poly.pdbx_strand_id
1 'polypeptide(L)'
;MKKIIMTTLMGISVIGFSLTNKEIIEQGGVRQKQTFDKYFNGTVEKSKRDPNLLNKVYPEIVLGLYNRNKQTFDNELSKLGKMKDGRKSILKPLFPSFNEYINENSMFTKNFLLNFLEEKDDFQSYIYTATSISLENFYLNMNTLLEAEKNESSVEENVNTVMDYLYHSGDEKTKEDYMNMTDSELDRLVSNEFMKLNAEIDKKILSGNSKVRKHGNGVKSSLRKTEKLYNKYQENFDAYINSSRLKPESKEKIKKMIKFEKLSDLKFLIQSLKKPEVEENGQQQQQ
;
A
#
# COMPACT_ATOMS: atom_id res chain seq x y z
N MET A 1 18.00 11.82 -16.77
CA MET A 1 17.13 12.17 -15.62
C MET A 1 15.79 11.46 -15.80
N LYS A 2 15.67 10.22 -15.30
CA LYS A 2 14.39 9.48 -15.30
C LYS A 2 13.50 10.06 -14.18
N LYS A 3 12.57 10.93 -14.56
CA LYS A 3 11.63 11.68 -13.71
C LYS A 3 10.56 10.83 -13.00
N ILE A 4 10.58 9.50 -13.12
CA ILE A 4 9.42 8.65 -12.78
C ILE A 4 9.51 7.99 -11.38
N ILE A 5 10.66 8.08 -10.69
CA ILE A 5 10.93 7.21 -9.51
C ILE A 5 11.25 8.03 -8.25
N MET A 6 10.74 9.26 -8.17
CA MET A 6 10.92 10.10 -6.98
C MET A 6 9.60 10.47 -6.31
N THR A 7 8.53 9.74 -6.60
CA THR A 7 7.28 9.77 -5.81
C THR A 7 7.19 8.52 -4.95
N THR A 8 8.32 8.09 -4.42
CA THR A 8 8.36 6.99 -3.46
C THR A 8 7.82 7.52 -2.15
N LEU A 9 6.54 7.34 -1.90
CA LEU A 9 5.90 7.64 -0.63
C LEU A 9 6.68 6.99 0.52
N MET A 10 7.32 7.80 1.37
CA MET A 10 7.95 7.33 2.61
C MET A 10 7.59 8.29 3.75
N GLY A 11 7.31 7.74 4.93
CA GLY A 11 7.79 8.34 6.18
C GLY A 11 6.77 8.50 7.32
N ILE A 12 5.59 7.91 7.24
CA ILE A 12 4.50 8.08 8.23
C ILE A 12 4.90 7.73 9.70
N SER A 13 6.02 7.06 9.93
CA SER A 13 6.30 6.25 11.13
C SER A 13 6.84 6.94 12.41
N VAL A 14 6.46 8.16 12.78
CA VAL A 14 6.87 8.68 14.13
C VAL A 14 5.78 9.36 14.93
N ILE A 15 4.58 9.43 14.39
CA ILE A 15 3.49 10.09 15.07
C ILE A 15 2.76 9.07 15.95
N GLY A 16 2.37 9.45 17.17
CA GLY A 16 1.41 8.65 17.94
C GLY A 16 0.00 8.96 17.46
N PHE A 17 -0.95 8.02 17.57
CA PHE A 17 -2.37 8.23 17.26
C PHE A 17 -2.95 9.46 18.00
N SER A 18 -2.88 10.62 17.36
CA SER A 18 -3.24 11.95 17.90
C SER A 18 -3.16 13.07 16.86
N LEU A 19 -2.76 12.76 15.62
CA LEU A 19 -2.73 13.67 14.49
C LEU A 19 -3.63 13.12 13.39
N THR A 20 -4.11 14.02 12.54
CA THR A 20 -4.84 13.70 11.31
C THR A 20 -3.95 12.91 10.34
N ASN A 21 -4.57 12.14 9.44
CA ASN A 21 -3.86 11.44 8.36
C ASN A 21 -3.03 12.40 7.50
N LYS A 22 -3.51 13.64 7.33
CA LYS A 22 -2.80 14.69 6.59
C LYS A 22 -1.47 15.03 7.27
N GLU A 23 -1.49 15.33 8.56
CA GLU A 23 -0.28 15.60 9.34
C GLU A 23 0.68 14.41 9.35
N ILE A 24 0.12 13.19 9.36
CA ILE A 24 0.87 11.95 9.24
C ILE A 24 1.64 11.86 7.92
N ILE A 25 0.94 12.08 6.80
CA ILE A 25 1.54 12.05 5.46
C ILE A 25 2.57 13.18 5.30
N GLU A 26 2.24 14.40 5.75
CA GLU A 26 3.14 15.56 5.65
C GLU A 26 4.44 15.36 6.43
N GLN A 27 4.37 14.90 7.68
CA GLN A 27 5.58 14.60 8.46
C GLN A 27 6.36 13.42 7.87
N GLY A 28 5.67 12.51 7.19
CA GLY A 28 6.33 11.46 6.43
C GLY A 28 7.20 12.00 5.31
N GLY A 29 6.64 12.85 4.45
CA GLY A 29 7.39 13.52 3.40
C GLY A 29 8.61 14.30 3.92
N VAL A 30 8.51 14.93 5.10
CA VAL A 30 9.65 15.62 5.73
C VAL A 30 10.78 14.64 6.10
N ARG A 31 10.45 13.51 6.74
CA ARG A 31 11.48 12.51 7.11
C ARG A 31 12.07 11.78 5.93
N GLN A 32 11.26 11.53 4.90
CA GLN A 32 11.73 11.03 3.64
C GLN A 32 12.81 11.95 3.09
N LYS A 33 12.51 13.24 2.99
CA LYS A 33 13.44 14.23 2.49
C LYS A 33 14.72 14.26 3.31
N GLN A 34 14.64 14.23 4.65
CA GLN A 34 15.82 14.18 5.53
C GLN A 34 16.68 12.92 5.30
N THR A 35 16.04 11.75 5.15
CA THR A 35 16.75 10.49 4.90
C THR A 35 17.41 10.50 3.52
N PHE A 36 16.68 10.99 2.51
CA PHE A 36 17.21 11.19 1.17
C PHE A 36 18.40 12.16 1.19
N ASP A 37 18.26 13.31 1.85
CA ASP A 37 19.31 14.32 1.95
C ASP A 37 20.55 13.75 2.66
N LYS A 38 20.38 12.98 3.74
CA LYS A 38 21.48 12.31 4.46
C LYS A 38 22.30 11.40 3.52
N TYR A 39 21.64 10.60 2.69
CA TYR A 39 22.31 9.58 1.88
C TYR A 39 22.73 10.05 0.49
N PHE A 40 22.02 11.01 -0.12
CA PHE A 40 22.25 11.44 -1.50
C PHE A 40 22.80 12.87 -1.62
N ASN A 41 22.52 13.76 -0.65
CA ASN A 41 22.98 15.16 -0.67
C ASN A 41 24.04 15.49 0.40
N GLY A 42 24.32 14.59 1.35
CA GLY A 42 25.35 14.77 2.38
C GLY A 42 26.79 14.76 1.84
N THR A 43 27.71 15.34 2.62
CA THR A 43 29.17 15.43 2.37
C THR A 43 29.92 14.09 2.34
N VAL A 44 29.22 12.96 2.43
CA VAL A 44 29.85 11.63 2.43
C VAL A 44 30.18 11.25 0.99
N GLU A 45 31.41 11.58 0.54
CA GLU A 45 31.95 11.23 -0.79
C GLU A 45 31.81 9.73 -1.16
N LYS A 46 31.56 8.85 -0.18
CA LYS A 46 31.37 7.40 -0.38
C LYS A 46 29.96 6.99 -0.80
N SER A 47 28.90 7.76 -0.51
CA SER A 47 27.52 7.33 -0.84
C SER A 47 27.13 7.61 -2.30
N LYS A 48 27.65 8.69 -2.89
CA LYS A 48 27.42 9.05 -4.31
C LYS A 48 27.97 8.04 -5.33
N ARG A 49 28.77 7.06 -4.89
CA ARG A 49 29.39 6.04 -5.74
C ARG A 49 29.08 4.60 -5.32
N ASP A 50 28.22 4.37 -4.32
CA ASP A 50 27.86 3.00 -3.89
C ASP A 50 26.64 2.49 -4.68
N PRO A 51 26.81 1.61 -5.68
CA PRO A 51 25.69 1.02 -6.42
C PRO A 51 24.75 0.19 -5.53
N ASN A 52 25.17 -0.13 -4.29
CA ASN A 52 24.37 -0.83 -3.29
C ASN A 52 23.80 0.08 -2.18
N LEU A 53 23.89 1.41 -2.32
CA LEU A 53 23.33 2.35 -1.33
C LEU A 53 21.85 2.06 -1.04
N LEU A 54 21.09 1.81 -2.12
CA LEU A 54 19.70 1.40 -2.08
C LEU A 54 19.48 0.13 -1.23
N ASN A 55 20.31 -0.89 -1.40
CA ASN A 55 20.23 -2.13 -0.63
C ASN A 55 20.52 -1.96 0.87
N LYS A 56 21.17 -0.87 1.28
CA LYS A 56 21.44 -0.54 2.70
C LYS A 56 20.35 0.34 3.32
N VAL A 57 19.90 1.35 2.58
CA VAL A 57 18.93 2.34 3.07
C VAL A 57 17.51 1.74 3.14
N TYR A 58 17.15 0.88 2.19
CA TYR A 58 15.79 0.34 2.11
C TYR A 58 15.39 -0.58 3.27
N PRO A 59 16.21 -1.57 3.70
CA PRO A 59 15.86 -2.40 4.85
C PRO A 59 15.72 -1.60 6.14
N GLU A 60 16.54 -0.56 6.33
CA GLU A 60 16.49 0.34 7.49
C GLU A 60 15.11 1.04 7.56
N ILE A 61 14.63 1.57 6.43
CA ILE A 61 13.34 2.28 6.37
C ILE A 61 12.17 1.33 6.58
N VAL A 62 12.12 0.21 5.86
CA VAL A 62 11.03 -0.78 5.98
C VAL A 62 10.96 -1.36 7.39
N LEU A 63 12.11 -1.69 7.99
CA LEU A 63 12.17 -2.18 9.37
C LEU A 63 11.73 -1.10 10.37
N GLY A 64 12.08 0.17 10.12
CA GLY A 64 11.62 1.31 10.90
C GLY A 64 10.10 1.48 10.87
N LEU A 65 9.49 1.46 9.68
CA LEU A 65 8.03 1.49 9.49
C LEU A 65 7.36 0.32 10.22
N TYR A 66 7.84 -0.90 10.01
CA TYR A 66 7.29 -2.12 10.61
C TYR A 66 7.34 -2.09 12.14
N ASN A 67 8.51 -1.79 12.73
CA ASN A 67 8.68 -1.76 14.19
C ASN A 67 7.81 -0.69 14.85
N ARG A 68 7.62 0.45 14.20
CA ARG A 68 6.76 1.54 14.68
C ARG A 68 5.28 1.21 14.60
N ASN A 69 4.82 0.62 13.49
CA ASN A 69 3.43 0.15 13.38
C ASN A 69 3.12 -0.86 14.49
N LYS A 70 4.03 -1.81 14.72
CA LYS A 70 3.94 -2.76 15.81
C LYS A 70 3.89 -2.07 17.19
N GLN A 71 4.82 -1.15 17.47
CA GLN A 71 4.85 -0.44 18.75
C GLN A 71 3.56 0.37 19.01
N THR A 72 3.06 1.06 17.99
CA THR A 72 1.85 1.87 18.10
C THR A 72 0.63 0.98 18.35
N PHE A 73 0.56 -0.17 17.70
CA PHE A 73 -0.46 -1.17 17.93
C PHE A 73 -0.38 -1.78 19.33
N ASP A 74 0.80 -2.17 19.78
CA ASP A 74 1.04 -2.71 21.13
C ASP A 74 0.59 -1.70 22.20
N ASN A 75 0.85 -0.41 21.98
CA ASN A 75 0.37 0.66 22.84
C ASN A 75 -1.16 0.76 22.87
N GLU A 76 -1.85 0.69 21.73
CA GLU A 76 -3.31 0.70 21.71
C GLU A 76 -3.92 -0.57 22.29
N LEU A 77 -3.36 -1.74 22.02
CA LEU A 77 -3.78 -3.00 22.61
C LEU A 77 -3.64 -2.96 24.15
N SER A 78 -2.59 -2.30 24.67
CA SER A 78 -2.40 -2.09 26.11
C SER A 78 -3.46 -1.16 26.72
N LYS A 79 -3.91 -0.14 25.98
CA LYS A 79 -5.00 0.77 26.41
C LYS A 79 -6.35 0.06 26.38
N LEU A 80 -6.61 -0.73 25.34
CA LEU A 80 -7.83 -1.53 25.16
C LEU A 80 -7.91 -2.70 26.15
N GLY A 81 -6.77 -3.19 26.65
CA GLY A 81 -6.71 -4.18 27.73
C GLY A 81 -7.40 -3.73 29.04
N LYS A 82 -7.71 -2.44 29.16
CA LYS A 82 -8.45 -1.84 30.29
C LYS A 82 -9.96 -1.69 30.01
N MET A 83 -10.42 -1.95 28.78
CA MET A 83 -11.84 -1.86 28.41
C MET A 83 -12.57 -3.18 28.73
N LYS A 84 -13.67 -3.09 29.46
CA LYS A 84 -14.48 -4.26 29.92
C LYS A 84 -15.49 -4.77 28.87
N ASP A 85 -15.47 -4.25 27.65
CA ASP A 85 -16.56 -4.36 26.67
C ASP A 85 -16.34 -5.38 25.54
N GLY A 86 -15.43 -6.35 25.72
CA GLY A 86 -15.25 -7.46 24.78
C GLY A 86 -14.49 -7.09 23.49
N ARG A 87 -14.23 -5.82 23.19
CA ARG A 87 -13.45 -5.39 22.01
C ARG A 87 -12.05 -6.01 21.92
N LYS A 88 -11.47 -6.37 23.07
CA LYS A 88 -10.19 -7.10 23.12
C LYS A 88 -10.23 -8.42 22.33
N SER A 89 -11.34 -9.16 22.35
CA SER A 89 -11.45 -10.42 21.60
C SER A 89 -11.58 -10.20 20.10
N ILE A 90 -12.12 -9.05 19.68
CA ILE A 90 -12.26 -8.63 18.26
C ILE A 90 -10.93 -8.10 17.72
N LEU A 91 -10.17 -7.37 18.53
CA LEU A 91 -8.86 -6.85 18.11
C LEU A 91 -7.78 -7.93 18.05
N LYS A 92 -7.85 -8.95 18.91
CA LYS A 92 -6.87 -10.04 18.99
C LYS A 92 -6.58 -10.73 17.64
N PRO A 93 -7.57 -11.04 16.78
CA PRO A 93 -7.32 -11.61 15.45
C PRO A 93 -6.90 -10.59 14.37
N LEU A 94 -7.15 -9.29 14.57
CA LEU A 94 -6.86 -8.26 13.56
C LEU A 94 -5.36 -8.16 13.25
N PHE A 95 -4.51 -8.10 14.27
CA PHE A 95 -3.08 -7.93 14.05
C PHE A 95 -2.39 -9.16 13.46
N PRO A 96 -2.66 -10.39 13.91
CA PRO A 96 -2.15 -11.59 13.23
C PRO A 96 -2.60 -11.68 11.78
N SER A 97 -3.89 -11.41 11.48
CA SER A 97 -4.39 -11.45 10.09
C SER A 97 -3.75 -10.37 9.21
N PHE A 98 -3.58 -9.15 9.73
CA PHE A 98 -2.82 -8.11 9.04
C PHE A 98 -1.37 -8.53 8.77
N ASN A 99 -0.67 -9.07 9.78
CA ASN A 99 0.72 -9.51 9.60
C ASN A 99 0.85 -10.66 8.60
N GLU A 100 -0.07 -11.63 8.62
CA GLU A 100 -0.11 -12.70 7.62
C GLU A 100 -0.29 -12.12 6.21
N TYR A 101 -1.27 -11.22 6.05
CA TYR A 101 -1.56 -10.54 4.78
C TYR A 101 -0.37 -9.71 4.27
N ILE A 102 0.18 -8.81 5.08
CA ILE A 102 1.22 -7.89 4.63
C ILE A 102 2.51 -8.61 4.25
N ASN A 103 2.86 -9.67 4.98
CA ASN A 103 4.01 -10.50 4.67
C ASN A 103 3.83 -11.23 3.34
N GLU A 104 2.65 -11.81 3.10
CA GLU A 104 2.36 -12.46 1.81
C GLU A 104 2.28 -11.44 0.67
N ASN A 105 1.61 -10.30 0.86
CA ASN A 105 1.49 -9.24 -0.16
C ASN A 105 2.88 -8.72 -0.55
N SER A 106 3.77 -8.50 0.42
CA SER A 106 5.15 -8.08 0.14
C SER A 106 5.95 -9.14 -0.61
N MET A 107 5.80 -10.42 -0.27
CA MET A 107 6.47 -11.51 -0.99
C MET A 107 5.91 -11.66 -2.41
N PHE A 108 4.59 -11.61 -2.55
CA PHE A 108 3.88 -11.65 -3.83
C PHE A 108 4.37 -10.53 -4.73
N THR A 109 4.28 -9.27 -4.29
CA THR A 109 4.65 -8.11 -5.10
C THR A 109 6.12 -8.16 -5.50
N LYS A 110 7.02 -8.54 -4.58
CA LYS A 110 8.44 -8.76 -4.92
C LYS A 110 8.62 -9.78 -6.04
N ASN A 111 7.99 -10.95 -5.91
CA ASN A 111 8.11 -12.03 -6.89
C ASN A 111 7.45 -11.68 -8.22
N PHE A 112 6.31 -11.01 -8.17
CA PHE A 112 5.57 -10.50 -9.33
C PHE A 112 6.44 -9.55 -10.14
N LEU A 113 6.95 -8.51 -9.49
CA LEU A 113 7.81 -7.55 -10.16
C LEU A 113 9.05 -8.29 -10.72
N LEU A 114 9.73 -9.14 -9.92
CA LEU A 114 10.99 -9.82 -10.29
C LEU A 114 10.83 -10.70 -11.54
N ASN A 115 9.63 -11.24 -11.72
CA ASN A 115 9.32 -12.16 -12.77
C ASN A 115 8.82 -11.47 -14.03
N PHE A 116 8.15 -10.31 -13.92
CA PHE A 116 7.43 -9.70 -15.04
C PHE A 116 7.95 -8.32 -15.47
N LEU A 117 8.77 -7.64 -14.68
CA LEU A 117 9.40 -6.37 -15.06
C LEU A 117 10.86 -6.59 -15.44
N GLU A 118 11.23 -6.14 -16.65
CA GLU A 118 12.56 -6.37 -17.25
C GLU A 118 13.61 -5.32 -16.87
N GLU A 119 13.21 -4.11 -16.46
CA GLU A 119 14.13 -3.03 -16.10
C GLU A 119 14.62 -3.15 -14.65
N LYS A 120 15.88 -3.57 -14.48
CA LYS A 120 16.51 -3.83 -13.17
C LYS A 120 16.78 -2.58 -12.32
N ASP A 121 16.98 -1.42 -12.94
CA ASP A 121 17.42 -0.21 -12.21
C ASP A 121 16.28 0.46 -11.44
N ASP A 122 15.05 0.32 -11.94
CA ASP A 122 13.83 0.90 -11.35
C ASP A 122 13.15 -0.10 -10.40
N PHE A 123 13.56 -1.36 -10.50
CA PHE A 123 13.01 -2.54 -9.85
C PHE A 123 12.94 -2.44 -8.33
N GLN A 124 14.06 -2.02 -7.72
CA GLN A 124 14.19 -1.98 -6.28
C GLN A 124 13.32 -0.86 -5.67
N SER A 125 13.19 0.25 -6.39
CA SER A 125 12.30 1.35 -6.01
C SER A 125 10.82 0.96 -6.11
N TYR A 126 10.43 0.16 -7.12
CA TYR A 126 9.04 -0.34 -7.22
C TYR A 126 8.67 -1.31 -6.11
N ILE A 127 9.53 -2.28 -5.78
CA ILE A 127 9.31 -3.17 -4.63
C ILE A 127 9.17 -2.34 -3.35
N TYR A 128 10.08 -1.39 -3.17
CA TYR A 128 10.11 -0.54 -1.99
C TYR A 128 8.80 0.24 -1.85
N THR A 129 8.34 0.88 -2.93
CA THR A 129 7.13 1.71 -2.93
C THR A 129 5.91 0.85 -2.58
N ALA A 130 5.77 -0.32 -3.19
CA ALA A 130 4.63 -1.19 -2.93
C ALA A 130 4.60 -1.76 -1.49
N THR A 131 5.75 -2.17 -0.95
CA THR A 131 5.84 -2.63 0.45
C THR A 131 5.58 -1.50 1.44
N SER A 132 6.09 -0.29 1.17
CA SER A 132 5.92 0.87 2.06
C SER A 132 4.47 1.35 2.08
N ILE A 133 3.84 1.51 0.91
CA ILE A 133 2.42 1.89 0.81
C ILE A 133 1.53 0.90 1.56
N SER A 134 1.77 -0.40 1.39
CA SER A 134 0.96 -1.42 2.08
C SER A 134 1.07 -1.34 3.61
N LEU A 135 2.26 -0.99 4.15
CA LEU A 135 2.48 -0.80 5.59
C LEU A 135 1.89 0.53 6.09
N GLU A 136 1.99 1.57 5.28
CA GLU A 136 1.47 2.92 5.55
C GLU A 136 -0.06 2.92 5.60
N ASN A 137 -0.70 2.28 4.64
CA ASN A 137 -2.16 2.13 4.55
C ASN A 137 -2.75 1.52 5.82
N PHE A 138 -2.17 0.45 6.36
CA PHE A 138 -2.64 -0.12 7.64
C PHE A 138 -2.57 0.88 8.80
N TYR A 139 -1.50 1.68 8.86
CA TYR A 139 -1.36 2.69 9.89
C TYR A 139 -2.40 3.80 9.72
N LEU A 140 -2.62 4.28 8.49
CA LEU A 140 -3.64 5.29 8.17
C LEU A 140 -5.05 4.79 8.48
N ASN A 141 -5.36 3.53 8.17
CA ASN A 141 -6.64 2.89 8.52
C ASN A 141 -6.87 2.86 10.02
N MET A 142 -5.88 2.40 10.79
CA MET A 142 -5.97 2.35 12.24
C MET A 142 -6.05 3.76 12.85
N ASN A 143 -5.29 4.72 12.33
CA ASN A 143 -5.34 6.11 12.81
C ASN A 143 -6.72 6.72 12.56
N THR A 144 -7.27 6.56 11.36
CA THR A 144 -8.61 7.04 10.99
C THR A 144 -9.65 6.55 11.99
N LEU A 145 -9.65 5.25 12.29
CA LEU A 145 -10.60 4.66 13.22
C LEU A 145 -10.41 5.18 14.65
N LEU A 146 -9.17 5.20 15.15
CA LEU A 146 -8.88 5.60 16.53
C LEU A 146 -9.09 7.10 16.77
N GLU A 147 -8.85 7.93 15.76
CA GLU A 147 -9.16 9.36 15.81
C GLU A 147 -10.67 9.58 15.80
N ALA A 148 -11.40 8.87 14.92
CA ALA A 148 -12.85 8.93 14.86
C ALA A 148 -13.51 8.55 16.20
N GLU A 149 -12.93 7.60 16.95
CA GLU A 149 -13.44 7.23 18.28
C GLU A 149 -13.33 8.38 19.31
N LYS A 150 -12.43 9.35 19.08
CA LYS A 150 -12.26 10.56 19.91
C LYS A 150 -13.07 11.73 19.36
N ASN A 151 -13.03 11.92 18.05
CA ASN A 151 -13.72 12.97 17.32
C ASN A 151 -14.24 12.43 15.98
N GLU A 152 -15.51 12.05 15.94
CA GLU A 152 -16.11 11.46 14.74
C GLU A 152 -16.12 12.42 13.53
N SER A 153 -16.00 13.75 13.74
CA SER A 153 -15.97 14.70 12.64
C SER A 153 -14.71 14.61 11.77
N SER A 154 -13.64 13.93 12.24
CA SER A 154 -12.39 13.76 11.49
C SER A 154 -12.48 12.69 10.39
N VAL A 155 -13.51 11.85 10.39
CA VAL A 155 -13.65 10.73 9.44
C VAL A 155 -13.61 11.23 8.00
N GLU A 156 -14.35 12.27 7.68
CA GLU A 156 -14.47 12.80 6.32
C GLU A 156 -13.11 13.29 5.80
N GLU A 157 -12.41 14.10 6.59
CA GLU A 157 -11.10 14.64 6.22
C GLU A 157 -10.05 13.54 6.08
N ASN A 158 -10.03 12.58 7.02
CA ASN A 158 -9.07 11.49 7.01
C ASN A 158 -9.28 10.53 5.83
N VAL A 159 -10.54 10.21 5.51
CA VAL A 159 -10.88 9.38 4.36
C VAL A 159 -10.52 10.09 3.06
N ASN A 160 -10.91 11.37 2.91
CA ASN A 160 -10.56 12.15 1.73
C ASN A 160 -9.04 12.26 1.53
N THR A 161 -8.29 12.45 2.62
CA THR A 161 -6.83 12.50 2.58
C THR A 161 -6.23 11.19 2.04
N VAL A 162 -6.68 10.03 2.52
CA VAL A 162 -6.19 8.72 2.05
C VAL A 162 -6.60 8.48 0.59
N MET A 163 -7.83 8.83 0.22
CA MET A 163 -8.30 8.72 -1.16
C MET A 163 -7.45 9.59 -2.08
N ASP A 164 -7.18 10.85 -1.72
CA ASP A 164 -6.33 11.77 -2.50
C ASP A 164 -4.90 11.27 -2.61
N TYR A 165 -4.38 10.67 -1.54
CA TYR A 165 -3.05 10.10 -1.50
C TYR A 165 -2.86 8.92 -2.46
N LEU A 166 -3.88 8.08 -2.61
CA LEU A 166 -3.80 6.83 -3.38
C LEU A 166 -4.45 6.91 -4.77
N TYR A 167 -5.23 7.96 -5.04
CA TYR A 167 -5.88 8.14 -6.33
C TYR A 167 -4.87 8.49 -7.41
N HIS A 168 -4.93 7.79 -8.54
CA HIS A 168 -4.09 8.05 -9.69
C HIS A 168 -4.86 8.84 -10.76
N SER A 169 -4.32 9.99 -11.16
CA SER A 169 -4.87 10.80 -12.26
C SER A 169 -4.73 10.05 -13.58
N GLY A 170 -5.84 9.50 -14.08
CA GLY A 170 -5.87 8.66 -15.29
C GLY A 170 -6.59 7.32 -15.10
N ASP A 171 -7.17 7.06 -13.92
CA ASP A 171 -8.10 5.95 -13.77
C ASP A 171 -9.40 6.18 -14.59
N GLU A 172 -10.03 5.09 -15.04
CA GLU A 172 -11.31 5.08 -15.76
C GLU A 172 -12.45 5.68 -14.92
N LYS A 173 -12.30 5.68 -13.59
CA LYS A 173 -13.25 6.26 -12.64
C LYS A 173 -12.63 7.47 -11.96
N THR A 174 -13.46 8.48 -11.73
CA THR A 174 -13.07 9.64 -10.91
C THR A 174 -12.99 9.25 -9.43
N LYS A 175 -12.29 10.06 -8.63
CA LYS A 175 -12.31 9.90 -7.16
C LYS A 175 -13.74 9.95 -6.62
N GLU A 176 -14.56 10.85 -7.15
CA GLU A 176 -15.96 11.02 -6.74
C GLU A 176 -16.81 9.78 -7.05
N ASP A 177 -16.59 9.12 -8.18
CA ASP A 177 -17.25 7.85 -8.49
C ASP A 177 -16.98 6.80 -7.41
N TYR A 178 -15.74 6.71 -6.92
CA TYR A 178 -15.39 5.77 -5.85
C TYR A 178 -15.99 6.15 -4.50
N MET A 179 -16.06 7.44 -4.18
CA MET A 179 -16.69 7.90 -2.93
C MET A 179 -18.19 7.61 -2.90
N ASN A 180 -18.85 7.69 -4.06
CA ASN A 180 -20.29 7.47 -4.22
C ASN A 180 -20.68 5.98 -4.26
N MET A 181 -19.73 5.07 -4.43
CA MET A 181 -19.98 3.63 -4.35
C MET A 181 -20.35 3.19 -2.94
N THR A 182 -21.14 2.12 -2.87
CA THR A 182 -21.39 1.35 -1.66
C THR A 182 -20.19 0.45 -1.32
N ASP A 183 -20.10 0.04 -0.06
CA ASP A 183 -19.09 -0.92 0.38
C ASP A 183 -19.08 -2.22 -0.44
N SER A 184 -20.27 -2.70 -0.83
CA SER A 184 -20.45 -3.92 -1.62
C SER A 184 -20.00 -3.77 -3.07
N GLU A 185 -20.16 -2.59 -3.66
CA GLU A 185 -19.69 -2.31 -5.02
C GLU A 185 -18.15 -2.27 -5.07
N LEU A 186 -17.52 -1.63 -4.09
CA LEU A 186 -16.07 -1.63 -3.97
C LEU A 186 -15.50 -3.03 -3.73
N ASP A 187 -16.17 -3.85 -2.91
CA ASP A 187 -15.76 -5.24 -2.64
C ASP A 187 -15.75 -6.10 -3.92
N ARG A 188 -16.81 -5.96 -4.73
CA ARG A 188 -16.88 -6.59 -6.06
C ARG A 188 -15.78 -6.10 -6.99
N LEU A 189 -15.48 -4.80 -6.98
CA LEU A 189 -14.39 -4.24 -7.79
C LEU A 189 -13.03 -4.80 -7.39
N VAL A 190 -12.75 -4.94 -6.09
CA VAL A 190 -11.50 -5.56 -5.60
C VAL A 190 -11.38 -6.99 -6.11
N SER A 191 -12.44 -7.78 -6.01
CA SER A 191 -12.47 -9.16 -6.53
C SER A 191 -12.25 -9.22 -8.05
N ASN A 192 -12.88 -8.30 -8.80
CA ASN A 192 -12.69 -8.20 -10.25
C ASN A 192 -11.25 -7.84 -10.63
N GLU A 193 -10.61 -6.91 -9.90
CA GLU A 193 -9.21 -6.56 -10.16
C GLU A 193 -8.24 -7.68 -9.79
N PHE A 194 -8.53 -8.50 -8.75
CA PHE A 194 -7.78 -9.74 -8.50
C PHE A 194 -7.86 -10.71 -9.68
N MET A 195 -9.08 -10.94 -10.21
CA MET A 195 -9.29 -11.80 -11.38
C MET A 195 -8.56 -11.26 -12.62
N LYS A 196 -8.62 -9.94 -12.84
CA LYS A 196 -7.96 -9.27 -13.95
C LYS A 196 -6.44 -9.38 -13.86
N LEU A 197 -5.86 -9.15 -12.68
CA LEU A 197 -4.43 -9.33 -12.44
C LEU A 197 -4.00 -10.77 -12.70
N ASN A 198 -4.77 -11.76 -12.24
CA ASN A 198 -4.48 -13.16 -12.56
C ASN A 198 -4.50 -13.43 -14.08
N ALA A 199 -5.46 -12.87 -14.81
CA ALA A 199 -5.55 -13.02 -16.26
C ALA A 199 -4.37 -12.35 -16.99
N GLU A 200 -3.94 -11.17 -16.55
CA GLU A 200 -2.75 -10.49 -17.12
C GLU A 200 -1.46 -11.27 -16.84
N ILE A 201 -1.34 -11.87 -15.65
CA ILE A 201 -0.24 -12.81 -15.34
C ILE A 201 -0.26 -14.00 -16.30
N ASP A 202 -1.44 -14.57 -16.57
CA ASP A 202 -1.57 -15.69 -17.52
C ASP A 202 -1.10 -15.30 -18.93
N LYS A 203 -1.48 -14.12 -19.43
CA LYS A 203 -0.98 -13.59 -20.70
C LYS A 203 0.54 -13.48 -20.72
N LYS A 204 1.14 -12.93 -19.64
CA LYS A 204 2.60 -12.79 -19.53
C LYS A 204 3.33 -14.13 -19.45
N ILE A 205 2.76 -15.14 -18.81
CA ILE A 205 3.31 -16.50 -18.78
C ILE A 205 3.34 -17.09 -20.19
N LEU A 206 2.25 -16.96 -20.95
CA LEU A 206 2.14 -17.49 -22.31
C LEU A 206 3.15 -16.82 -23.25
N SER A 207 3.22 -15.48 -23.23
CA SER A 207 4.11 -14.70 -24.11
C SER A 207 5.56 -14.60 -23.61
N GLY A 208 5.84 -14.99 -22.37
CA GLY A 208 7.12 -14.78 -21.70
C GLY A 208 8.19 -15.82 -22.03
N ASN A 209 9.44 -15.50 -21.66
CA ASN A 209 10.58 -16.41 -21.79
C ASN A 209 10.53 -17.58 -20.78
N SER A 210 11.51 -18.50 -20.86
CA SER A 210 11.59 -19.67 -19.99
C SER A 210 11.61 -19.35 -18.49
N LYS A 211 12.25 -18.24 -18.09
CA LYS A 211 12.29 -17.77 -16.70
C LYS A 211 10.89 -17.35 -16.23
N VAL A 212 10.18 -16.57 -17.04
CA VAL A 212 8.81 -16.11 -16.77
C VAL A 212 7.86 -17.29 -16.59
N ARG A 213 7.93 -18.28 -17.50
CA ARG A 213 7.12 -19.50 -17.45
C ARG A 213 7.40 -20.35 -16.22
N LYS A 214 8.69 -20.52 -15.88
CA LYS A 214 9.12 -21.34 -14.73
C LYS A 214 8.59 -20.82 -13.39
N HIS A 215 8.59 -19.51 -13.18
CA HIS A 215 8.21 -18.93 -11.89
C HIS A 215 6.79 -18.34 -11.86
N GLY A 216 6.16 -18.12 -13.03
CA GLY A 216 4.84 -17.50 -13.13
C GLY A 216 3.73 -18.26 -12.40
N ASN A 217 3.74 -19.59 -12.44
CA ASN A 217 2.78 -20.41 -11.68
C ASN A 217 2.93 -20.22 -10.15
N GLY A 218 4.16 -20.00 -9.67
CA GLY A 218 4.43 -19.65 -8.28
C GLY A 218 3.84 -18.29 -7.93
N VAL A 219 4.00 -17.30 -8.82
CA VAL A 219 3.40 -15.96 -8.64
C VAL A 219 1.87 -16.03 -8.57
N LYS A 220 1.22 -16.82 -9.44
CA LYS A 220 -0.24 -17.03 -9.39
C LYS A 220 -0.71 -17.64 -8.08
N SER A 221 0.01 -18.65 -7.59
CA SER A 221 -0.31 -19.28 -6.30
C SER A 221 -0.23 -18.27 -5.14
N SER A 222 0.82 -17.43 -5.15
CA SER A 222 1.01 -16.37 -4.17
C SER A 222 -0.06 -15.27 -4.28
N LEU A 223 -0.52 -14.92 -5.49
CA LEU A 223 -1.66 -13.99 -5.68
C LEU A 223 -2.94 -14.52 -5.03
N ARG A 224 -3.29 -15.80 -5.28
CA ARG A 224 -4.47 -16.43 -4.68
C ARG A 224 -4.38 -16.52 -3.16
N LYS A 225 -3.17 -16.74 -2.63
CA LYS A 225 -2.92 -16.74 -1.18
C LYS A 225 -3.06 -15.33 -0.61
N THR A 226 -2.54 -14.32 -1.31
CA THR A 226 -2.66 -12.91 -0.96
C THR A 226 -4.13 -12.48 -0.88
N GLU A 227 -4.95 -12.84 -1.88
CA GLU A 227 -6.39 -12.58 -1.89
C GLU A 227 -7.11 -13.16 -0.67
N LYS A 228 -6.86 -14.45 -0.35
CA LYS A 228 -7.45 -15.10 0.84
C LYS A 228 -7.06 -14.41 2.15
N LEU A 229 -5.79 -14.03 2.28
CA LEU A 229 -5.30 -13.37 3.49
C LEU A 229 -5.81 -11.93 3.60
N TYR A 230 -5.94 -11.23 2.47
CA TYR A 230 -6.59 -9.92 2.41
C TYR A 230 -8.05 -10.00 2.88
N ASN A 231 -8.83 -10.95 2.37
CA ASN A 231 -10.23 -11.12 2.77
C ASN A 231 -10.35 -11.40 4.27
N LYS A 232 -9.49 -12.28 4.82
CA LYS A 232 -9.44 -12.54 6.27
C LYS A 232 -9.06 -11.29 7.07
N TYR A 233 -8.11 -10.49 6.59
CA TYR A 233 -7.75 -9.21 7.21
C TYR A 233 -8.93 -8.23 7.19
N GLN A 234 -9.57 -8.04 6.04
CA GLN A 234 -10.73 -7.18 5.86
C GLN A 234 -11.88 -7.59 6.78
N GLU A 235 -12.23 -8.89 6.86
CA GLU A 235 -13.28 -9.39 7.75
C GLU A 235 -13.00 -9.04 9.22
N ASN A 236 -11.75 -9.21 9.67
CA ASN A 236 -11.36 -8.85 11.04
C ASN A 236 -11.39 -7.33 11.27
N PHE A 237 -11.01 -6.54 10.27
CA PHE A 237 -11.04 -5.08 10.36
C PHE A 237 -12.49 -4.57 10.38
N ASP A 238 -13.36 -5.11 9.53
CA ASP A 238 -14.80 -4.81 9.51
C ASP A 238 -15.45 -5.15 10.84
N ALA A 239 -15.11 -6.30 11.45
CA ALA A 239 -15.56 -6.65 12.79
C ALA A 239 -15.11 -5.61 13.83
N TYR A 240 -13.88 -5.12 13.73
CA TYR A 240 -13.35 -4.09 14.62
C TYR A 240 -14.08 -2.74 14.42
N ILE A 241 -14.25 -2.28 13.18
CA ILE A 241 -15.04 -1.09 12.85
C ILE A 241 -16.47 -1.23 13.36
N ASN A 242 -17.11 -2.39 13.18
CA ASN A 242 -18.49 -2.61 13.62
C ASN A 242 -18.62 -2.54 15.14
N SER A 243 -17.60 -2.96 15.88
CA SER A 243 -17.50 -2.83 17.34
C SER A 243 -17.28 -1.38 17.81
N SER A 244 -16.92 -0.47 16.90
CA SER A 244 -16.72 0.95 17.21
C SER A 244 -18.02 1.63 17.67
N ARG A 245 -17.91 2.74 18.42
CA ARG A 245 -19.07 3.56 18.84
C ARG A 245 -19.52 4.55 17.75
N LEU A 246 -18.88 4.51 16.59
CA LEU A 246 -19.16 5.38 15.45
C LEU A 246 -20.56 5.15 14.89
N LYS A 247 -21.10 6.19 14.26
CA LYS A 247 -22.34 6.11 13.49
C LYS A 247 -22.17 5.18 12.28
N PRO A 248 -23.25 4.57 11.78
CA PRO A 248 -23.19 3.70 10.60
C PRO A 248 -22.54 4.35 9.38
N GLU A 249 -22.81 5.63 9.13
CA GLU A 249 -22.23 6.38 8.01
C GLU A 249 -20.69 6.47 8.09
N SER A 250 -20.17 6.79 9.28
CA SER A 250 -18.73 6.85 9.54
C SER A 250 -18.08 5.49 9.38
N LYS A 251 -18.74 4.43 9.86
CA LYS A 251 -18.28 3.05 9.68
C LYS A 251 -18.18 2.68 8.20
N GLU A 252 -19.20 3.01 7.41
CA GLU A 252 -19.23 2.78 5.97
C GLU A 252 -18.06 3.49 5.27
N LYS A 253 -17.82 4.78 5.56
CA LYS A 253 -16.71 5.54 4.96
C LYS A 253 -15.35 4.90 5.23
N ILE A 254 -15.09 4.45 6.45
CA ILE A 254 -13.81 3.79 6.81
C ILE A 254 -13.66 2.45 6.07
N LYS A 255 -14.72 1.63 5.96
CA LYS A 255 -14.66 0.36 5.22
C LYS A 255 -14.38 0.57 3.73
N LYS A 256 -15.04 1.56 3.13
CA LYS A 256 -14.82 1.93 1.73
C LYS A 256 -13.40 2.37 1.46
N MET A 257 -12.82 3.17 2.36
CA MET A 257 -11.42 3.59 2.28
C MET A 257 -10.49 2.38 2.16
N ILE A 258 -10.58 1.41 3.07
CA ILE A 258 -9.72 0.20 3.07
C ILE A 258 -9.82 -0.58 1.76
N LYS A 259 -11.05 -0.73 1.21
CA LYS A 259 -11.26 -1.41 -0.08
C LYS A 259 -10.65 -0.64 -1.24
N PHE A 260 -10.77 0.70 -1.23
CA PHE A 260 -10.15 1.55 -2.24
C PHE A 260 -8.62 1.43 -2.23
N GLU A 261 -8.00 1.32 -1.06
CA GLU A 261 -6.55 1.12 -0.95
C GLU A 261 -6.10 -0.15 -1.70
N LYS A 262 -6.82 -1.26 -1.48
CA LYS A 262 -6.49 -2.52 -2.16
C LYS A 262 -6.77 -2.44 -3.67
N LEU A 263 -7.84 -1.74 -4.05
CA LEU A 263 -8.17 -1.50 -5.44
C LEU A 263 -7.04 -0.74 -6.16
N SER A 264 -6.51 0.32 -5.52
CA SER A 264 -5.40 1.12 -6.07
C SER A 264 -4.14 0.27 -6.25
N ASP A 265 -3.78 -0.56 -5.25
CA ASP A 265 -2.65 -1.49 -5.34
C ASP A 265 -2.78 -2.50 -6.50
N LEU A 266 -3.95 -3.14 -6.64
CA LEU A 266 -4.19 -4.10 -7.73
C LEU A 266 -4.11 -3.43 -9.11
N LYS A 267 -4.71 -2.24 -9.25
CA LYS A 267 -4.66 -1.46 -10.49
C LYS A 267 -3.24 -1.06 -10.85
N PHE A 268 -2.45 -0.63 -9.87
CA PHE A 268 -1.03 -0.31 -10.06
C PHE A 268 -0.26 -1.52 -10.60
N LEU A 269 -0.44 -2.70 -10.00
CA LEU A 269 0.22 -3.92 -10.46
C LEU A 269 -0.20 -4.30 -11.89
N ILE A 270 -1.48 -4.19 -12.22
CA ILE A 270 -1.98 -4.44 -13.58
C ILE A 270 -1.36 -3.46 -14.58
N GLN A 271 -1.34 -2.16 -14.24
CA GLN A 271 -0.73 -1.13 -15.09
C GLN A 271 0.76 -1.38 -15.29
N SER A 272 1.49 -1.84 -14.26
CA SER A 272 2.92 -2.15 -14.37
C SER A 272 3.22 -3.26 -15.40
N LEU A 273 2.27 -4.13 -15.72
CA LEU A 273 2.42 -5.15 -16.76
C LEU A 273 2.26 -4.61 -18.17
N LYS A 274 1.63 -3.44 -18.33
CA LYS A 274 1.49 -2.79 -19.64
C LYS A 274 2.86 -2.21 -20.01
N LYS A 275 3.31 -2.43 -21.25
CA LYS A 275 4.48 -1.72 -21.76
C LYS A 275 4.11 -0.24 -21.87
N PRO A 276 5.02 0.71 -21.55
CA PRO A 276 4.82 2.08 -21.98
C PRO A 276 4.66 2.06 -23.50
N GLU A 277 3.59 2.65 -24.01
CA GLU A 277 3.52 2.98 -25.43
C GLU A 277 4.68 3.91 -25.72
N VAL A 278 5.72 3.39 -26.36
CA VAL A 278 6.66 4.24 -27.06
C VAL A 278 5.85 4.80 -28.20
N GLU A 279 5.41 6.06 -28.08
CA GLU A 279 5.11 6.83 -29.27
C GLU A 279 6.38 6.81 -30.11
N GLU A 280 6.39 5.97 -31.15
CA GLU A 280 7.31 6.10 -32.28
C GLU A 280 6.98 7.43 -32.98
N ASN A 281 7.32 8.55 -32.34
CA ASN A 281 7.38 9.83 -33.01
C ASN A 281 8.51 9.72 -34.03
N GLY A 282 8.10 9.40 -35.26
CA GLY A 282 8.96 9.10 -36.39
C GLY A 282 10.07 10.13 -36.54
N GLN A 283 11.30 9.67 -36.37
CA GLN A 283 12.43 10.30 -37.02
C GLN A 283 12.29 10.06 -38.52
N GLN A 284 11.52 10.92 -39.19
CA GLN A 284 11.71 11.13 -40.61
C GLN A 284 13.11 11.73 -40.79
N GLN A 285 13.98 10.90 -41.35
CA GLN A 285 15.18 11.33 -42.05
C GLN A 285 14.81 12.46 -43.01
N GLN A 286 15.44 13.62 -42.86
CA GLN A 286 15.69 14.49 -44.00
C GLN A 286 17.18 14.42 -44.30
N GLN A 287 17.43 13.90 -45.50
CA GLN A 287 18.68 13.93 -46.23
C GLN A 287 19.10 15.36 -46.54
#